data_AF-A0A1I0STF1-F1
#
_entry.id   AF-A0A1I0STF1-F1
#
_cell.length_a   1.000
_cell.length_b   1.000
_cell.length_c   1.000
_cell.angle_alpha   90.00
_cell.angle_beta   90.00
_cell.angle_gamma   90.00
#
_symmetry.space_group_name_H-M   'P 1'
#
loop_
_entity.id
_entity.type
_entity.pdbx_description
1 polymer ?
#
loop_
_entity_poly.entity_id
_entity_poly.type
_entity_poly.pdbx_seq_one_letter_code
_entity_poly.pdbx_strand_id
1 'polypeptide(L)'
;MSVVADRIDPTLPPSQRVALAYKRLYEEDRPEVWIDLRPEGEVLSDAHAVEQRLADGADLPLAGLLVAVKGNIDVGGLPTTAACPELGVVAEKSATAVRRLVDAGALVLGTTNLDQFATGLVGTRSPYGAVRCAWDPERVSGGSSAGSAVAVALGVVDVALGTDTAGSGRVPAALHDLVGIKATLGLVPTAGVVPACVDYDAVTVFAADLATAAAAMRTMIGPDEEDPRSRSWPATVRLAAAPRPRVAVPRADDLTALSPEFAAAFGATVDGLTDRGIDTVTVDVSALLDAATLLYDGAVVAQRYAAVGAFLETAPANADPTVAAIVRGAKAPAAHEYVTDLDRLTRVRALAVRMLADVDALLLPTTTEHPTIAAVQAEPVAINRRMGTFTNFCNLLDLAAVAVPGAATAAGDPFGVMLVTDRFDDQVAVDVAARLVGEPSPDLGAGGVDVLVVGAHLAGFPAHGQLVERGARFLGEVRTSTAYRLQDLHTEPPKPGLVRVGDGGAEIAGELYRLAPAHLGTFLAALPAPMGLGPVELSDGRWVTGFTCSQEAADAGTDITEYGGWRAYRAR
;
A
#
# COMPACT_ATOMS: atom_id res chain seq x y z
N MET A 1 13.58 -0.56 20.18
CA MET A 1 14.72 -0.90 19.31
C MET A 1 14.12 -1.74 18.20
N SER A 2 14.32 -1.40 16.92
CA SER A 2 13.65 -2.15 15.84
C SER A 2 14.11 -3.60 15.85
N VAL A 3 13.20 -4.53 15.57
CA VAL A 3 13.50 -5.97 15.45
C VAL A 3 13.90 -6.36 14.03
N VAL A 4 13.88 -5.40 13.09
CA VAL A 4 14.30 -5.59 11.71
C VAL A 4 15.83 -5.53 11.66
N ALA A 5 16.45 -6.54 11.05
CA ALA A 5 17.90 -6.57 10.89
C ALA A 5 18.40 -5.42 9.98
N ASP A 6 19.65 -5.01 10.17
CA ASP A 6 20.28 -3.96 9.37
C ASP A 6 20.20 -4.28 7.88
N ARG A 7 19.63 -3.36 7.10
CA ARG A 7 19.49 -3.52 5.64
C ARG A 7 20.85 -3.54 4.95
N ILE A 8 20.92 -4.27 3.84
CA ILE A 8 22.05 -4.16 2.91
C ILE A 8 22.06 -2.73 2.36
N ASP A 9 23.23 -2.08 2.41
CA ASP A 9 23.37 -0.68 1.99
C ASP A 9 22.85 -0.49 0.56
N PRO A 10 21.83 0.38 0.36
CA PRO A 10 21.19 0.50 -0.93
C PRO A 10 22.06 1.19 -1.99
N THR A 11 23.17 1.82 -1.60
CA THR A 11 24.11 2.52 -2.49
C THR A 11 25.15 1.59 -3.14
N LEU A 12 25.24 0.34 -2.66
CA LEU A 12 26.16 -0.64 -3.24
C LEU A 12 25.72 -1.07 -4.64
N PRO A 13 26.67 -1.44 -5.52
CA PRO A 13 26.35 -2.03 -6.82
C PRO A 13 25.43 -3.26 -6.68
N PRO A 14 24.45 -3.43 -7.58
CA PRO A 14 23.54 -4.58 -7.60
C PRO A 14 24.24 -5.93 -7.35
N SER A 15 25.38 -6.20 -7.99
CA SER A 15 26.14 -7.46 -7.84
C SER A 15 26.66 -7.68 -6.41
N GLN A 16 27.14 -6.62 -5.76
CA GLN A 16 27.61 -6.69 -4.37
C GLN A 16 26.45 -6.92 -3.40
N ARG A 17 25.30 -6.30 -3.66
CA ARG A 17 24.08 -6.51 -2.85
C ARG A 17 23.62 -7.95 -2.91
N VAL A 18 23.63 -8.57 -4.09
CA VAL A 18 23.33 -10.00 -4.25
C VAL A 18 24.29 -10.86 -3.45
N ALA A 19 25.60 -10.66 -3.58
CA ALA A 19 26.59 -11.44 -2.82
C ALA A 19 26.39 -11.33 -1.29
N LEU A 20 26.06 -10.14 -0.78
CA LEU A 20 25.75 -9.93 0.63
C LEU A 20 24.45 -10.61 1.06
N ALA A 21 23.42 -10.60 0.22
CA ALA A 21 22.15 -11.26 0.49
C ALA A 21 22.31 -12.79 0.57
N TYR A 22 23.06 -13.38 -0.37
CA TYR A 22 23.35 -14.82 -0.33
C TYR A 22 24.23 -15.18 0.85
N LYS A 23 25.26 -14.37 1.18
CA LYS A 23 26.01 -14.55 2.42
C LYS A 23 25.10 -14.58 3.65
N ARG A 24 24.16 -13.63 3.74
CA ARG A 24 23.21 -13.54 4.86
C ARG A 24 22.26 -14.74 4.91
N LEU A 25 21.78 -15.24 3.76
CA LEU A 25 20.99 -16.49 3.69
C LEU A 25 21.71 -17.66 4.37
N TYR A 26 23.02 -17.81 4.15
CA TYR A 26 23.83 -18.86 4.78
C TYR A 26 24.04 -18.62 6.28
N GLU A 27 24.22 -17.37 6.70
CA GLU A 27 24.45 -17.01 8.11
C GLU A 27 23.20 -17.17 8.98
N GLU A 28 22.02 -16.84 8.45
CA GLU A 28 20.75 -16.95 9.17
C GLU A 28 20.30 -18.41 9.34
N ASP A 29 20.63 -19.29 8.39
CA ASP A 29 20.25 -20.73 8.37
C ASP A 29 18.76 -20.96 8.68
N ARG A 30 17.91 -20.27 7.90
CA ARG A 30 16.45 -20.31 8.00
C ARG A 30 15.83 -20.95 6.74
N PRO A 31 16.13 -22.23 6.44
CA PRO A 31 15.66 -22.87 5.20
C PRO A 31 14.13 -22.90 5.11
N GLU A 32 13.41 -22.87 6.24
CA GLU A 32 11.95 -22.85 6.24
C GLU A 32 11.32 -21.59 5.63
N VAL A 33 12.10 -20.51 5.45
CA VAL A 33 11.64 -19.24 4.85
C VAL A 33 11.43 -19.36 3.34
N TRP A 34 12.13 -20.30 2.68
CA TRP A 34 12.19 -20.42 1.23
C TRP A 34 11.63 -21.76 0.75
N ILE A 35 10.93 -21.75 -0.37
CA ILE A 35 10.54 -22.97 -1.09
C ILE A 35 11.61 -23.27 -2.13
N ASP A 36 11.93 -22.26 -2.96
CA ASP A 36 13.01 -22.34 -3.93
C ASP A 36 13.88 -21.07 -3.86
N LEU A 37 15.19 -21.26 -3.94
CA LEU A 37 16.16 -20.18 -4.13
C LEU A 37 16.75 -20.31 -5.53
N ARG A 38 16.89 -19.19 -6.23
CA ARG A 38 17.65 -19.17 -7.47
C ARG A 38 19.13 -19.41 -7.17
N PRO A 39 19.90 -20.08 -8.04
CA PRO A 39 21.34 -20.17 -7.87
C PRO A 39 21.97 -18.77 -7.84
N GLU A 40 22.89 -18.53 -6.89
CA GLU A 40 23.56 -17.23 -6.72
C GLU A 40 24.18 -16.71 -8.03
N GLY A 41 24.79 -17.60 -8.81
CA GLY A 41 25.38 -17.24 -10.10
C GLY A 41 24.39 -16.69 -11.13
N GLU A 42 23.13 -17.14 -11.12
CA GLU A 42 22.10 -16.61 -12.00
C GLU A 42 21.65 -15.22 -11.57
N VAL A 43 21.44 -15.01 -10.26
CA VAL A 43 21.04 -13.71 -9.74
C VAL A 43 22.18 -12.69 -9.87
N LEU A 44 23.44 -13.12 -9.72
CA LEU A 44 24.61 -12.30 -10.04
C LEU A 44 24.65 -11.93 -11.52
N SER A 45 24.33 -12.86 -12.43
CA SER A 45 24.25 -12.55 -13.86
C SER A 45 23.21 -11.48 -14.16
N ASP A 46 22.02 -11.57 -13.55
CA ASP A 46 20.98 -10.54 -13.68
C ASP A 46 21.44 -9.19 -13.11
N ALA A 47 22.15 -9.21 -11.98
CA ALA A 47 22.68 -8.00 -11.36
C ALA A 47 23.69 -7.28 -12.26
N HIS A 48 24.62 -8.01 -12.88
CA HIS A 48 25.56 -7.42 -13.85
C HIS A 48 24.82 -6.89 -15.09
N ALA A 49 23.74 -7.53 -15.53
CA ALA A 49 22.92 -7.02 -16.63
C ALA A 49 22.21 -5.71 -16.26
N VAL A 50 21.72 -5.57 -15.03
CA VAL A 50 21.17 -4.31 -14.50
C VAL A 50 22.24 -3.23 -14.43
N GLU A 51 23.44 -3.55 -13.93
CA GLU A 51 24.58 -2.61 -13.90
C GLU A 51 24.97 -2.13 -15.30
N GLN A 52 25.00 -3.03 -16.28
CA GLN A 52 25.29 -2.67 -17.66
C GLN A 52 24.22 -1.74 -18.24
N ARG A 53 22.93 -2.05 -18.03
CA ARG A 53 21.82 -1.18 -18.47
C ARG A 53 21.91 0.22 -17.86
N LEU A 54 22.27 0.32 -16.57
CA LEU A 54 22.52 1.61 -15.92
C LEU A 54 23.70 2.35 -16.57
N ALA A 55 24.81 1.67 -16.85
CA ALA A 55 25.97 2.24 -17.53
C ALA A 55 25.63 2.74 -18.94
N ASP A 56 24.69 2.08 -19.62
CA ASP A 56 24.16 2.46 -20.92
C ASP A 56 23.10 3.58 -20.84
N GLY A 57 22.78 4.08 -19.65
CA GLY A 57 21.88 5.21 -19.42
C GLY A 57 20.39 4.84 -19.29
N ALA A 58 20.06 3.57 -19.05
CA ALA A 58 18.68 3.16 -18.79
C ALA A 58 18.15 3.74 -17.48
N ASP A 59 16.89 4.19 -17.48
CA ASP A 59 16.17 4.61 -16.27
C ASP A 59 15.55 3.38 -15.59
N LEU A 60 16.19 2.91 -14.52
CA LEU A 60 15.80 1.73 -13.75
C LEU A 60 15.54 2.13 -12.29
N PRO A 61 14.30 2.53 -11.94
CA PRO A 61 14.01 3.14 -10.65
C PRO A 61 14.15 2.18 -9.47
N LEU A 62 14.21 0.85 -9.72
CA LEU A 62 14.41 -0.18 -8.70
C LEU A 62 15.72 -0.96 -8.89
N ALA A 63 16.70 -0.39 -9.60
CA ALA A 63 17.96 -1.08 -9.91
C ALA A 63 18.65 -1.64 -8.66
N GLY A 64 18.87 -2.95 -8.65
CA GLY A 64 19.54 -3.65 -7.55
C GLY A 64 18.70 -3.87 -6.30
N LEU A 65 17.42 -3.50 -6.31
CA LEU A 65 16.49 -3.78 -5.23
C LEU A 65 16.24 -5.29 -5.16
N LEU A 66 16.50 -5.90 -4.00
CA LEU A 66 16.41 -7.34 -3.80
C LEU A 66 14.97 -7.73 -3.43
N VAL A 67 14.43 -8.73 -4.12
CA VAL A 67 13.03 -9.15 -4.01
C VAL A 67 12.89 -10.63 -3.67
N ALA A 68 12.04 -10.93 -2.69
CA ALA A 68 11.51 -12.27 -2.48
C ALA A 68 10.04 -12.34 -2.96
N VAL A 69 9.59 -13.48 -3.47
CA VAL A 69 8.23 -13.60 -4.03
C VAL A 69 7.51 -14.77 -3.35
N LYS A 70 6.30 -14.57 -2.83
CA LYS A 70 5.54 -15.68 -2.21
C LYS A 70 5.33 -16.83 -3.19
N GLY A 71 5.53 -18.08 -2.75
CA GLY A 71 5.47 -19.28 -3.60
C GLY A 71 4.10 -19.65 -4.20
N ASN A 72 3.11 -18.76 -4.13
CA ASN A 72 1.87 -18.84 -4.90
C ASN A 72 1.78 -17.79 -6.03
N ILE A 73 2.87 -17.06 -6.30
CA ILE A 73 2.99 -16.06 -7.35
C ILE A 73 4.08 -16.56 -8.31
N ASP A 74 3.77 -16.59 -9.60
CA ASP A 74 4.65 -17.11 -10.63
C ASP A 74 5.94 -16.29 -10.75
N VAL A 75 7.07 -17.00 -10.72
CA VAL A 75 8.39 -16.50 -11.09
C VAL A 75 8.88 -17.39 -12.22
N GLY A 76 9.11 -16.82 -13.40
CA GLY A 76 9.51 -17.57 -14.59
C GLY A 76 10.74 -18.44 -14.34
N GLY A 77 10.65 -19.72 -14.69
CA GLY A 77 11.70 -20.72 -14.48
C GLY A 77 11.71 -21.38 -13.11
N LEU A 78 10.87 -20.95 -12.16
CA LEU A 78 10.68 -21.61 -10.85
C LEU A 78 9.32 -22.30 -10.76
N PRO A 79 9.18 -23.37 -9.94
CA PRO A 79 7.89 -23.97 -9.69
C PRO A 79 7.01 -23.10 -8.79
N THR A 80 5.74 -22.94 -9.17
CA THR A 80 4.71 -22.35 -8.31
C THR A 80 3.98 -23.47 -7.58
N THR A 81 4.21 -23.58 -6.27
CA THR A 81 3.73 -24.73 -5.46
C THR A 81 2.55 -24.39 -4.56
N ALA A 82 2.37 -23.12 -4.21
CA ALA A 82 1.47 -22.68 -3.15
C ALA A 82 1.64 -23.47 -1.84
N ALA A 83 2.90 -23.84 -1.52
CA ALA A 83 3.29 -24.72 -0.42
C ALA A 83 2.66 -26.14 -0.48
N CYS A 84 2.37 -26.64 -1.68
CA CYS A 84 2.04 -28.04 -1.95
C CYS A 84 2.97 -28.56 -3.06
N PRO A 85 3.97 -29.41 -2.74
CA PRO A 85 4.92 -29.93 -3.74
C PRO A 85 4.24 -30.54 -4.97
N GLU A 86 3.12 -31.23 -4.78
CA GLU A 86 2.36 -31.91 -5.85
C GLU A 86 1.63 -30.96 -6.80
N LEU A 87 1.45 -29.68 -6.43
CA LEU A 87 0.95 -28.65 -7.34
C LEU A 87 2.08 -28.05 -8.21
N GLY A 88 3.35 -28.25 -7.82
CA GLY A 88 4.51 -27.56 -8.40
C GLY A 88 4.63 -27.69 -9.91
N VAL A 89 4.21 -26.65 -10.63
CA VAL A 89 4.41 -26.50 -12.08
C VAL A 89 5.39 -25.36 -12.30
N VAL A 90 6.42 -25.59 -13.12
CA VAL A 90 7.38 -24.55 -13.50
C VAL A 90 6.64 -23.48 -14.32
N ALA A 91 6.65 -22.25 -13.82
CA ALA A 91 6.03 -21.14 -14.52
C ALA A 91 6.86 -20.77 -15.77
N GLU A 92 6.21 -20.71 -16.93
CA GLU A 92 6.86 -20.29 -18.18
C GLU A 92 7.19 -18.80 -18.19
N LYS A 93 6.37 -18.00 -17.51
CA LYS A 93 6.52 -16.54 -17.38
C LYS A 93 6.25 -16.12 -15.94
N SER A 94 6.90 -15.05 -15.50
CA SER A 94 6.58 -14.43 -14.21
C SER A 94 5.21 -13.77 -14.24
N ALA A 95 4.55 -13.71 -13.08
CA ALA A 95 3.36 -12.91 -12.85
C ALA A 95 3.58 -11.45 -13.27
N THR A 96 2.54 -10.74 -13.73
CA THR A 96 2.69 -9.36 -14.21
C THR A 96 3.30 -8.44 -13.17
N ALA A 97 2.91 -8.59 -11.90
CA ALA A 97 3.49 -7.85 -10.78
C ALA A 97 5.01 -8.06 -10.65
N VAL A 98 5.48 -9.31 -10.74
CA VAL A 98 6.91 -9.67 -10.67
C VAL A 98 7.66 -9.12 -11.89
N ARG A 99 7.10 -9.29 -13.09
CA ARG A 99 7.71 -8.77 -14.34
C ARG A 99 7.92 -7.26 -14.29
N ARG A 100 6.93 -6.49 -13.82
CA ARG A 100 7.05 -5.03 -13.69
C ARG A 100 8.20 -4.61 -12.76
N LEU A 101 8.42 -5.34 -11.67
CA LEU A 101 9.55 -5.09 -10.77
C LEU A 101 10.90 -5.39 -11.45
N VAL A 102 11.01 -6.54 -12.12
CA VAL A 102 12.23 -6.94 -12.84
C VAL A 102 12.55 -5.98 -13.99
N ASP A 103 11.55 -5.54 -14.75
CA ASP A 103 11.71 -4.59 -15.85
C ASP A 103 12.28 -3.25 -15.34
N ALA A 104 11.88 -2.84 -14.12
CA ALA A 104 12.37 -1.67 -13.39
C ALA A 104 13.75 -1.87 -12.72
N GLY A 105 14.38 -3.04 -12.87
CA GLY A 105 15.73 -3.33 -12.41
C GLY A 105 15.83 -4.11 -11.08
N ALA A 106 14.72 -4.58 -10.53
CA ALA A 106 14.73 -5.39 -9.30
C ALA A 106 15.25 -6.82 -9.56
N LEU A 107 15.83 -7.43 -8.53
CA LEU A 107 16.47 -8.75 -8.58
C LEU A 107 15.73 -9.75 -7.69
N VAL A 108 15.11 -10.75 -8.29
CA VAL A 108 14.36 -11.79 -7.56
C VAL A 108 15.32 -12.88 -7.10
N LEU A 109 15.32 -13.16 -5.79
CA LEU A 109 16.16 -14.19 -5.16
C LEU A 109 15.52 -15.59 -5.19
N GLY A 110 14.19 -15.68 -5.11
CA GLY A 110 13.49 -16.95 -5.04
C GLY A 110 12.05 -16.84 -4.56
N THR A 111 11.44 -18.01 -4.34
CA THR A 111 10.08 -18.15 -3.83
C THR A 111 10.07 -18.41 -2.32
N THR A 112 9.23 -17.71 -1.59
CA THR A 112 9.12 -17.84 -0.12
C THR A 112 7.99 -18.76 0.30
N ASN A 113 8.16 -19.35 1.48
CA ASN A 113 7.20 -20.25 2.10
C ASN A 113 5.93 -19.50 2.58
N LEU A 114 4.83 -20.25 2.66
CA LEU A 114 3.50 -19.75 2.98
C LEU A 114 2.64 -20.80 3.68
N ASP A 115 1.58 -20.39 4.38
CA ASP A 115 0.50 -21.33 4.71
C ASP A 115 -0.10 -21.87 3.40
N GLN A 116 -0.29 -23.20 3.31
CA GLN A 116 -0.65 -23.90 2.09
C GLN A 116 -1.91 -23.32 1.43
N PHE A 117 -1.85 -23.13 0.10
CA PHE A 117 -2.87 -22.45 -0.71
C PHE A 117 -3.29 -21.09 -0.14
N ALA A 118 -2.34 -20.37 0.46
CA ALA A 118 -2.55 -19.11 1.16
C ALA A 118 -3.65 -19.16 2.25
N THR A 119 -3.91 -20.34 2.84
CA THR A 119 -5.01 -20.57 3.80
C THR A 119 -4.52 -20.56 5.24
N GLY A 120 -4.27 -19.36 5.77
CA GLY A 120 -3.89 -19.16 7.17
C GLY A 120 -3.39 -17.76 7.46
N LEU A 121 -3.29 -17.45 8.75
CA LEU A 121 -2.72 -16.22 9.30
C LEU A 121 -1.59 -16.51 10.29
N VAL A 122 -1.05 -17.73 10.28
CA VAL A 122 -0.11 -18.24 11.30
C VAL A 122 1.26 -18.62 10.75
N GLY A 123 1.39 -19.00 9.47
CA GLY A 123 2.68 -19.38 8.87
C GLY A 123 3.20 -20.76 9.27
N THR A 124 2.36 -21.61 9.85
CA THR A 124 2.72 -22.95 10.34
C THR A 124 2.12 -24.10 9.52
N ARG A 125 1.30 -23.81 8.51
CA ARG A 125 0.55 -24.81 7.72
C ARG A 125 1.24 -25.11 6.41
N SER A 126 2.51 -25.52 6.48
CA SER A 126 3.34 -25.80 5.30
C SER A 126 4.14 -27.09 5.49
N PRO A 127 4.15 -28.00 4.50
CA PRO A 127 5.03 -29.17 4.52
C PRO A 127 6.52 -28.80 4.38
N TYR A 128 6.83 -27.57 3.96
CA TYR A 128 8.20 -27.02 3.93
C TYR A 128 8.70 -26.56 5.31
N GLY A 129 7.87 -26.70 6.35
CA GLY A 129 8.19 -26.34 7.72
C GLY A 129 7.43 -25.09 8.20
N ALA A 130 7.22 -25.01 9.51
CA ALA A 130 6.63 -23.85 10.15
C ALA A 130 7.63 -22.69 10.16
N VAL A 131 7.25 -21.55 9.58
CA VAL A 131 8.12 -20.38 9.53
C VAL A 131 8.12 -19.69 10.88
N ARG A 132 9.26 -19.73 11.58
CA ARG A 132 9.43 -19.09 12.89
C ARG A 132 9.55 -17.58 12.74
N CYS A 133 9.10 -16.83 13.74
CA CYS A 133 9.30 -15.38 13.76
C CYS A 133 10.81 -15.02 13.69
N ALA A 134 11.14 -13.87 13.09
CA ALA A 134 12.53 -13.46 12.89
C ALA A 134 13.26 -13.14 14.21
N TRP A 135 12.56 -12.53 15.17
CA TRP A 135 13.14 -12.05 16.43
C TRP A 135 12.87 -12.95 17.64
N ASP A 136 11.84 -13.81 17.58
CA ASP A 136 11.55 -14.82 18.58
C ASP A 136 11.18 -16.17 17.91
N PRO A 137 12.13 -17.09 17.77
CA PRO A 137 11.91 -18.36 17.08
C PRO A 137 10.87 -19.30 17.72
N GLU A 138 10.42 -19.04 18.96
CA GLU A 138 9.33 -19.81 19.59
C GLU A 138 7.94 -19.35 19.11
N ARG A 139 7.86 -18.16 18.53
CA ARG A 139 6.63 -17.54 18.03
C ARG A 139 6.40 -17.77 16.55
N VAL A 140 5.12 -17.68 16.18
CA VAL A 140 4.73 -17.74 14.79
C VAL A 140 5.20 -16.49 14.05
N SER A 141 5.59 -16.64 12.78
CA SER A 141 5.83 -15.50 11.88
C SER A 141 4.54 -14.78 11.48
N GLY A 142 3.38 -15.41 11.67
CA GLY A 142 2.15 -14.99 11.02
C GLY A 142 2.12 -15.44 9.56
N GLY A 143 0.93 -15.41 8.97
CA GLY A 143 0.72 -15.93 7.64
C GLY A 143 -0.37 -15.19 6.88
N SER A 144 -0.73 -15.62 5.68
CA SER A 144 -0.10 -16.74 4.97
C SER A 144 1.22 -16.37 4.29
N SER A 145 1.60 -15.09 4.18
CA SER A 145 2.87 -14.67 3.53
C SER A 145 4.07 -14.74 4.49
N ALA A 146 4.24 -15.90 5.11
CA ALA A 146 5.13 -16.13 6.23
C ALA A 146 6.61 -15.89 5.88
N GLY A 147 7.12 -16.60 4.87
CA GLY A 147 8.51 -16.45 4.42
C GLY A 147 8.81 -15.07 3.85
N SER A 148 7.83 -14.43 3.17
CA SER A 148 7.99 -13.06 2.65
C SER A 148 8.31 -12.05 3.75
N ALA A 149 7.54 -12.07 4.84
CA ALA A 149 7.78 -11.14 5.96
C ALA A 149 9.10 -11.45 6.66
N VAL A 150 9.42 -12.72 6.90
CA VAL A 150 10.67 -13.10 7.57
C VAL A 150 11.90 -12.77 6.71
N ALA A 151 11.84 -12.93 5.38
CA ALA A 151 12.95 -12.57 4.49
C ALA A 151 13.30 -11.07 4.56
N VAL A 152 12.28 -10.21 4.68
CA VAL A 152 12.48 -8.76 4.89
C VAL A 152 12.97 -8.47 6.31
N ALA A 153 12.36 -9.09 7.32
CA ALA A 153 12.72 -8.87 8.73
C ALA A 153 14.17 -9.28 9.05
N LEU A 154 14.67 -10.33 8.41
CA LEU A 154 16.07 -10.76 8.48
C LEU A 154 17.00 -9.90 7.61
N GLY A 155 16.48 -8.90 6.90
CA GLY A 155 17.28 -8.03 6.02
C GLY A 155 17.91 -8.75 4.83
N VAL A 156 17.40 -9.92 4.45
CA VAL A 156 17.91 -10.68 3.28
C VAL A 156 17.49 -10.00 1.98
N VAL A 157 16.27 -9.45 1.95
CA VAL A 157 15.71 -8.71 0.81
C VAL A 157 15.19 -7.35 1.26
N ASP A 158 15.13 -6.41 0.32
CA ASP A 158 14.55 -5.07 0.56
C ASP A 158 13.03 -5.09 0.58
N VAL A 159 12.46 -5.92 -0.30
CA VAL A 159 11.03 -6.07 -0.50
C VAL A 159 10.69 -7.55 -0.64
N ALA A 160 9.53 -7.94 -0.11
CA ALA A 160 8.93 -9.21 -0.46
C ALA A 160 7.49 -9.04 -0.93
N LEU A 161 7.12 -9.80 -1.97
CA LEU A 161 5.74 -9.92 -2.39
C LEU A 161 5.01 -10.94 -1.52
N GLY A 162 3.80 -10.58 -1.14
CA GLY A 162 2.83 -11.46 -0.49
C GLY A 162 1.54 -11.52 -1.30
N THR A 163 0.59 -12.28 -0.75
CA THR A 163 -0.82 -12.14 -1.13
C THR A 163 -1.65 -11.93 0.12
N ASP A 164 -2.79 -11.25 -0.03
CA ASP A 164 -3.73 -10.97 1.05
C ASP A 164 -5.16 -11.10 0.56
N THR A 165 -5.86 -12.08 1.12
CA THR A 165 -7.32 -12.21 1.05
C THR A 165 -8.00 -11.64 2.30
N ALA A 166 -7.35 -11.84 3.45
CA ALA A 166 -7.99 -11.71 4.77
C ALA A 166 -7.02 -11.28 5.87
N GLY A 167 -5.79 -10.87 5.53
CA GLY A 167 -4.78 -10.43 6.49
C GLY A 167 -3.36 -10.86 6.14
N SER A 168 -3.19 -11.69 5.11
CA SER A 168 -1.90 -12.34 4.82
C SER A 168 -0.76 -11.42 4.38
N GLY A 169 -1.04 -10.16 4.04
CA GLY A 169 -0.08 -9.10 3.77
C GLY A 169 0.09 -8.11 4.94
N ARG A 170 -0.68 -8.29 6.01
CA ARG A 170 -0.84 -7.33 7.12
C ARG A 170 -0.43 -7.94 8.46
N VAL A 171 -0.96 -9.12 8.80
CA VAL A 171 -0.63 -9.84 10.04
C VAL A 171 0.88 -10.11 10.14
N PRO A 172 1.55 -10.68 9.12
CA PRO A 172 2.99 -10.89 9.21
C PRO A 172 3.80 -9.59 9.33
N ALA A 173 3.31 -8.47 8.76
CA ALA A 173 3.99 -7.17 8.88
C ALA A 173 3.96 -6.67 10.33
N ALA A 174 2.79 -6.74 10.97
CA ALA A 174 2.58 -6.31 12.34
C ALA A 174 3.40 -7.08 13.36
N LEU A 175 3.70 -8.36 13.10
CA LEU A 175 4.50 -9.20 14.00
C LEU A 175 6.02 -9.01 13.83
N HIS A 176 6.46 -8.22 12.86
CA HIS A 176 7.87 -8.06 12.50
C HIS A 176 8.33 -6.61 12.39
N ASP A 177 7.53 -5.64 12.86
CA ASP A 177 7.88 -4.22 12.77
C ASP A 177 8.09 -3.76 11.31
N LEU A 178 7.27 -4.29 10.39
CA LEU A 178 7.36 -4.02 8.96
C LEU A 178 6.18 -3.18 8.46
N VAL A 179 6.37 -2.59 7.28
CA VAL A 179 5.30 -2.02 6.46
C VAL A 179 4.69 -3.11 5.60
N GLY A 180 3.36 -3.19 5.58
CA GLY A 180 2.57 -4.08 4.71
C GLY A 180 1.55 -3.28 3.89
N ILE A 181 1.73 -3.16 2.57
CA ILE A 181 0.78 -2.44 1.71
C ILE A 181 -0.13 -3.45 1.00
N LYS A 182 -1.44 -3.32 1.25
CA LYS A 182 -2.51 -4.02 0.55
C LYS A 182 -3.37 -3.01 -0.21
N ALA A 183 -3.04 -2.83 -1.48
CA ALA A 183 -3.76 -1.90 -2.35
C ALA A 183 -5.24 -2.31 -2.54
N THR A 184 -6.03 -1.37 -3.08
CA THR A 184 -7.37 -1.61 -3.61
C THR A 184 -7.37 -2.80 -4.56
N LEU A 185 -8.39 -3.65 -4.45
CA LEU A 185 -8.53 -4.84 -5.29
C LEU A 185 -8.49 -4.45 -6.78
N GLY A 186 -7.63 -5.12 -7.54
CA GLY A 186 -7.48 -4.92 -8.98
C GLY A 186 -6.47 -3.83 -9.40
N LEU A 187 -5.92 -3.01 -8.49
CA LEU A 187 -4.87 -2.05 -8.86
C LEU A 187 -3.56 -2.77 -9.24
N VAL A 188 -3.18 -3.77 -8.45
CA VAL A 188 -2.13 -4.72 -8.81
C VAL A 188 -2.80 -5.95 -9.42
N PRO A 189 -2.43 -6.33 -10.66
CA PRO A 189 -3.01 -7.50 -11.31
C PRO A 189 -2.58 -8.78 -10.62
N THR A 190 -3.46 -9.77 -10.67
CA THR A 190 -3.30 -11.12 -10.08
C THR A 190 -3.02 -12.18 -11.15
N ALA A 191 -2.77 -11.77 -12.40
CA ALA A 191 -2.31 -12.67 -13.46
C ALA A 191 -0.98 -13.35 -13.06
N GLY A 192 -0.98 -14.69 -13.08
CA GLY A 192 0.13 -15.52 -12.60
C GLY A 192 0.14 -15.74 -11.08
N VAL A 193 -1.00 -15.57 -10.40
CA VAL A 193 -1.16 -15.92 -8.97
C VAL A 193 -2.06 -17.14 -8.85
N VAL A 194 -1.63 -18.17 -8.11
CA VAL A 194 -2.52 -19.28 -7.72
C VAL A 194 -3.57 -18.74 -6.76
N PRO A 195 -4.87 -18.78 -7.13
CA PRO A 195 -5.93 -18.14 -6.36
C PRO A 195 -6.18 -18.87 -5.04
N ALA A 196 -6.61 -18.12 -4.03
CA ALA A 196 -7.17 -18.62 -2.78
C ALA A 196 -8.65 -18.25 -2.65
N CYS A 197 -8.99 -16.99 -2.92
CA CYS A 197 -10.35 -16.52 -3.15
C CYS A 197 -10.32 -15.47 -4.27
N VAL A 198 -10.56 -15.90 -5.50
CA VAL A 198 -10.29 -15.12 -6.71
C VAL A 198 -10.88 -13.70 -6.73
N ASP A 199 -12.03 -13.45 -6.09
CA ASP A 199 -12.64 -12.11 -6.07
C ASP A 199 -12.07 -11.18 -4.98
N TYR A 200 -11.29 -11.73 -4.06
CA TYR A 200 -10.81 -11.04 -2.87
C TYR A 200 -9.29 -11.11 -2.70
N ASP A 201 -8.56 -11.71 -3.65
CA ASP A 201 -7.10 -11.80 -3.57
C ASP A 201 -6.44 -10.49 -4.03
N ALA A 202 -5.43 -10.06 -3.27
CA ALA A 202 -4.55 -8.95 -3.63
C ALA A 202 -3.09 -9.39 -3.52
N VAL A 203 -2.24 -8.96 -4.46
CA VAL A 203 -0.79 -9.00 -4.26
C VAL A 203 -0.41 -7.85 -3.33
N THR A 204 0.48 -8.13 -2.37
CA THR A 204 0.90 -7.15 -1.34
C THR A 204 2.41 -7.00 -1.31
N VAL A 205 2.86 -5.93 -0.65
CA VAL A 205 4.29 -5.64 -0.45
C VAL A 205 4.61 -5.63 1.04
N PHE A 206 5.73 -6.25 1.41
CA PHE A 206 6.42 -6.03 2.67
C PHE A 206 7.72 -5.25 2.45
N ALA A 207 8.02 -4.28 3.30
CA ALA A 207 9.33 -3.63 3.38
C ALA A 207 9.58 -3.11 4.81
N ALA A 208 10.83 -2.71 5.09
CA ALA A 208 11.19 -2.10 6.37
C ALA A 208 10.70 -0.66 6.54
N ASP A 209 10.43 0.06 5.44
CA ASP A 209 9.96 1.46 5.45
C ASP A 209 8.95 1.74 4.33
N LEU A 210 8.19 2.83 4.47
CA LEU A 210 7.11 3.18 3.54
C LEU A 210 7.65 3.55 2.17
N ALA A 211 8.79 4.24 2.09
CA ALA A 211 9.37 4.68 0.83
C ALA A 211 9.70 3.49 -0.09
N THR A 212 10.34 2.45 0.47
CA THR A 212 10.68 1.22 -0.23
C THR A 212 9.41 0.44 -0.61
N ALA A 213 8.47 0.29 0.33
CA ALA A 213 7.21 -0.42 0.08
C ALA A 213 6.39 0.26 -1.04
N ALA A 214 6.25 1.58 -0.98
CA ALA A 214 5.50 2.37 -1.96
C ALA A 214 6.17 2.38 -3.33
N ALA A 215 7.51 2.40 -3.41
CA ALA A 215 8.23 2.31 -4.67
C ALA A 215 7.94 0.99 -5.40
N ALA A 216 7.99 -0.14 -4.69
CA ALA A 216 7.64 -1.44 -5.27
C ALA A 216 6.15 -1.52 -5.62
N MET A 217 5.27 -1.06 -4.73
CA MET A 217 3.82 -1.07 -4.96
C MET A 217 3.45 -0.25 -6.20
N ARG A 218 3.93 0.99 -6.32
CA ARG A 218 3.73 1.87 -7.48
C ARG A 218 4.14 1.22 -8.78
N THR A 219 5.29 0.54 -8.80
CA THR A 219 5.79 -0.14 -10.01
C THR A 219 4.88 -1.29 -10.44
N MET A 220 4.21 -1.96 -9.49
CA MET A 220 3.30 -3.07 -9.81
C MET A 220 1.91 -2.61 -10.23
N ILE A 221 1.46 -1.41 -9.84
CA ILE A 221 0.11 -0.94 -10.15
C ILE A 221 -0.03 -0.59 -11.63
N GLY A 222 -1.15 -0.97 -12.22
CA GLY A 222 -1.52 -0.57 -13.57
C GLY A 222 -2.36 -1.64 -14.29
N PRO A 223 -3.06 -1.26 -15.37
CA PRO A 223 -3.95 -2.15 -16.09
C PRO A 223 -3.21 -3.38 -16.64
N ASP A 224 -3.87 -4.53 -16.62
CA ASP A 224 -3.40 -5.78 -17.25
C ASP A 224 -4.56 -6.42 -18.00
N GLU A 225 -4.34 -6.73 -19.28
CA GLU A 225 -5.34 -7.37 -20.13
C GLU A 225 -5.53 -8.87 -19.79
N GLU A 226 -4.54 -9.49 -19.14
CA GLU A 226 -4.62 -10.90 -18.71
C GLU A 226 -5.44 -11.08 -17.42
N ASP A 227 -5.64 -10.00 -16.64
CA ASP A 227 -6.45 -10.04 -15.42
C ASP A 227 -7.81 -9.35 -15.62
N PRO A 228 -8.92 -10.09 -15.72
CA PRO A 228 -10.25 -9.50 -15.87
C PRO A 228 -10.73 -8.70 -14.66
N ARG A 229 -10.03 -8.78 -13.52
CA ARG A 229 -10.29 -8.00 -12.30
C ARG A 229 -9.40 -6.76 -12.19
N SER A 230 -8.51 -6.55 -13.15
CA SER A 230 -7.66 -5.35 -13.20
C SER A 230 -8.51 -4.08 -13.25
N ARG A 231 -8.11 -3.09 -12.45
CA ARG A 231 -8.77 -1.79 -12.32
C ARG A 231 -7.75 -0.68 -12.40
N SER A 232 -8.16 0.46 -12.95
CA SER A 232 -7.40 1.71 -12.90
C SER A 232 -7.98 2.64 -11.83
N TRP A 233 -7.17 3.57 -11.34
CA TRP A 233 -7.70 4.64 -10.49
C TRP A 233 -8.79 5.45 -11.20
N PRO A 234 -9.87 5.82 -10.49
CA PRO A 234 -10.91 6.66 -11.05
C PRO A 234 -10.39 8.09 -11.26
N ALA A 235 -11.01 8.82 -12.20
CA ALA A 235 -10.68 10.22 -12.46
C ALA A 235 -11.01 11.18 -11.28
N THR A 236 -11.64 10.66 -10.22
CA THR A 236 -12.00 11.34 -8.97
C THR A 236 -11.15 10.90 -7.79
N VAL A 237 -10.04 10.18 -8.01
CA VAL A 237 -9.18 9.68 -6.94
C VAL A 237 -8.65 10.84 -6.06
N ARG A 238 -8.54 10.61 -4.75
CA ARG A 238 -7.82 11.52 -3.86
C ARG A 238 -6.33 11.21 -3.92
N LEU A 239 -5.52 12.23 -4.20
CA LEU A 239 -4.07 12.11 -4.34
C LEU A 239 -3.32 12.50 -3.05
N ALA A 240 -4.03 12.98 -2.04
CA ALA A 240 -3.48 13.24 -0.72
C ALA A 240 -4.54 13.18 0.39
N ALA A 241 -4.08 12.85 1.59
CA ALA A 241 -4.81 13.10 2.84
C ALA A 241 -4.92 14.60 3.14
N ALA A 242 -5.86 14.97 4.01
CA ALA A 242 -5.90 16.34 4.53
C ALA A 242 -4.62 16.68 5.32
N PRO A 243 -4.16 17.96 5.35
CA PRO A 243 -2.97 18.37 6.12
C PRO A 243 -3.03 18.04 7.62
N ARG A 244 -4.23 17.90 8.17
CA ARG A 244 -4.51 17.41 9.51
C ARG A 244 -5.59 16.33 9.38
N PRO A 245 -5.20 15.06 9.12
CA PRO A 245 -6.15 14.03 8.79
C PRO A 245 -6.97 13.64 10.01
N ARG A 246 -8.23 13.26 9.78
CA ARG A 246 -9.15 12.77 10.80
C ARG A 246 -9.27 11.26 10.67
N VAL A 247 -8.97 10.54 11.74
CA VAL A 247 -8.90 9.07 11.75
C VAL A 247 -9.94 8.50 12.70
N ALA A 248 -10.74 7.57 12.20
CA ALA A 248 -11.67 6.81 13.03
C ALA A 248 -10.91 5.75 13.86
N VAL A 249 -11.30 5.56 15.11
CA VAL A 249 -10.81 4.50 16.00
C VAL A 249 -11.99 3.71 16.58
N PRO A 250 -11.89 2.39 16.76
CA PRO A 250 -12.98 1.61 17.35
C PRO A 250 -13.31 2.02 18.78
N ARG A 251 -14.57 1.85 19.18
CA ARG A 251 -14.94 1.83 20.61
C ARG A 251 -14.32 0.62 21.32
N ALA A 252 -14.18 0.72 22.64
CA ALA A 252 -13.57 -0.33 23.46
C ALA A 252 -14.26 -1.70 23.35
N ASP A 253 -15.59 -1.72 23.19
CA ASP A 253 -16.36 -2.97 23.04
C ASP A 253 -15.98 -3.77 21.78
N ASP A 254 -15.50 -3.10 20.74
CA ASP A 254 -15.09 -3.75 19.50
C ASP A 254 -13.62 -4.24 19.55
N LEU A 255 -12.91 -3.94 20.65
CA LEU A 255 -11.49 -4.30 20.86
C LEU A 255 -11.30 -5.45 21.86
N THR A 256 -12.38 -6.07 22.35
CA THR A 256 -12.32 -7.11 23.40
C THR A 256 -11.57 -8.38 23.00
N ALA A 257 -11.29 -8.56 21.70
CA ALA A 257 -10.51 -9.68 21.19
C ALA A 257 -8.99 -9.51 21.36
N LEU A 258 -8.51 -8.29 21.66
CA LEU A 258 -7.09 -8.03 21.89
C LEU A 258 -6.58 -8.73 23.15
N SER A 259 -5.36 -9.26 23.09
CA SER A 259 -4.62 -9.58 24.31
C SER A 259 -4.42 -8.29 25.14
N PRO A 260 -4.28 -8.39 26.49
CA PRO A 260 -4.05 -7.21 27.33
C PRO A 260 -2.84 -6.38 26.90
N GLU A 261 -1.80 -7.07 26.41
CA GLU A 261 -0.57 -6.44 25.91
C GLU A 261 -0.82 -5.63 24.63
N PHE A 262 -1.53 -6.20 23.66
CA PHE A 262 -1.84 -5.52 22.39
C PHE A 262 -2.90 -4.42 22.59
N ALA A 263 -3.82 -4.58 23.54
CA ALA A 263 -4.75 -3.53 23.93
C ALA A 263 -4.03 -2.30 24.48
N ALA A 264 -3.02 -2.51 25.35
CA ALA A 264 -2.20 -1.43 25.89
C ALA A 264 -1.36 -0.75 24.79
N ALA A 265 -0.74 -1.52 23.91
CA ALA A 265 0.05 -1.01 22.78
C ALA A 265 -0.83 -0.21 21.78
N PHE A 266 -2.05 -0.69 21.50
CA PHE A 266 -3.01 0.04 20.68
C PHE A 266 -3.42 1.36 21.33
N GLY A 267 -3.75 1.35 22.63
CA GLY A 267 -4.07 2.56 23.39
C GLY A 267 -2.95 3.59 23.33
N ALA A 268 -1.70 3.17 23.59
CA ALA A 268 -0.53 4.05 23.49
C ALA A 268 -0.32 4.59 22.07
N THR A 269 -0.62 3.81 21.04
CA THR A 269 -0.56 4.27 19.64
C THR A 269 -1.60 5.37 19.40
N VAL A 270 -2.84 5.18 19.84
CA VAL A 270 -3.94 6.15 19.69
C VAL A 270 -3.65 7.44 20.46
N ASP A 271 -3.14 7.34 21.68
CA ASP A 271 -2.81 8.50 22.52
C ASP A 271 -1.76 9.40 21.86
N GLY A 272 -0.81 8.83 21.11
CA GLY A 272 0.24 9.57 20.40
C GLY A 272 -0.19 10.23 19.08
N LEU A 273 -1.41 9.98 18.57
CA LEU A 273 -1.83 10.48 17.26
C LEU A 273 -1.98 12.01 17.21
N THR A 274 -2.48 12.61 18.30
CA THR A 274 -2.73 14.06 18.36
C THR A 274 -1.42 14.84 18.20
N ASP A 275 -0.35 14.39 18.85
CA ASP A 275 0.99 15.00 18.75
C ASP A 275 1.60 14.86 17.35
N ARG A 276 1.16 13.85 16.59
CA ARG A 276 1.49 13.67 15.17
C ARG A 276 0.57 14.46 14.24
N GLY A 277 -0.31 15.31 14.79
CA GLY A 277 -1.25 16.13 14.03
C GLY A 277 -2.39 15.32 13.40
N ILE A 278 -2.74 14.18 13.97
CA ILE A 278 -3.86 13.34 13.51
C ILE A 278 -5.00 13.53 14.51
N ASP A 279 -6.15 13.97 14.03
CA ASP A 279 -7.36 14.08 14.86
C ASP A 279 -8.08 12.73 14.89
N THR A 280 -8.67 12.37 16.03
CA THR A 280 -9.34 11.07 16.18
C THR A 280 -10.83 11.21 16.43
N VAL A 281 -11.60 10.20 16.00
CA VAL A 281 -13.02 10.06 16.34
C VAL A 281 -13.34 8.60 16.63
N THR A 282 -14.09 8.34 17.71
CA THR A 282 -14.51 6.97 18.03
C THR A 282 -15.71 6.56 17.18
N VAL A 283 -15.68 5.36 16.62
CA VAL A 283 -16.76 4.77 15.80
C VAL A 283 -17.10 3.35 16.25
N ASP A 284 -18.30 2.90 15.92
CA ASP A 284 -18.73 1.50 16.06
C ASP A 284 -18.38 0.73 14.79
N VAL A 285 -17.53 -0.30 14.91
CA VAL A 285 -17.11 -1.15 13.79
C VAL A 285 -17.73 -2.54 13.83
N SER A 286 -18.66 -2.79 14.76
CA SER A 286 -19.29 -4.10 14.98
C SER A 286 -19.85 -4.72 13.68
N ALA A 287 -20.53 -3.95 12.85
CA ALA A 287 -21.07 -4.44 11.57
C ALA A 287 -19.98 -4.89 10.57
N LEU A 288 -18.78 -4.28 10.63
CA LEU A 288 -17.64 -4.68 9.80
C LEU A 288 -17.05 -6.00 10.32
N LEU A 289 -16.89 -6.11 11.65
CA LEU A 289 -16.41 -7.32 12.32
C LEU A 289 -17.38 -8.50 12.10
N ASP A 290 -18.68 -8.25 12.16
CA ASP A 290 -19.72 -9.22 11.86
C ASP A 290 -19.65 -9.70 10.40
N ALA A 291 -19.44 -8.79 9.45
CA ALA A 291 -19.27 -9.15 8.04
C ALA A 291 -17.99 -9.97 7.79
N ALA A 292 -16.93 -9.72 8.56
CA ALA A 292 -15.68 -10.47 8.51
C ALA A 292 -15.88 -11.98 8.75
N THR A 293 -16.90 -12.36 9.53
CA THR A 293 -17.21 -13.78 9.81
C THR A 293 -17.66 -14.55 8.57
N LEU A 294 -18.27 -13.88 7.59
CA LEU A 294 -18.79 -14.50 6.37
C LEU A 294 -17.70 -15.18 5.52
N LEU A 295 -16.45 -14.77 5.67
CA LEU A 295 -15.33 -15.39 4.95
C LEU A 295 -15.19 -16.89 5.26
N TYR A 296 -15.44 -17.29 6.51
CA TYR A 296 -15.22 -18.66 6.98
C TYR A 296 -16.52 -19.34 7.42
N ASP A 297 -17.48 -18.60 7.97
CA ASP A 297 -18.77 -19.15 8.43
C ASP A 297 -19.86 -19.06 7.36
N GLY A 298 -19.63 -18.23 6.34
CA GLY A 298 -20.55 -18.04 5.22
C GLY A 298 -20.17 -18.86 4.00
N ALA A 299 -21.00 -18.75 2.97
CA ALA A 299 -20.82 -19.38 1.67
C ALA A 299 -19.70 -18.75 0.83
N VAL A 300 -19.14 -17.60 1.23
CA VAL A 300 -17.97 -16.98 0.56
C VAL A 300 -16.77 -17.93 0.52
N VAL A 301 -16.64 -18.81 1.52
CA VAL A 301 -15.60 -19.83 1.60
C VAL A 301 -15.56 -20.75 0.37
N ALA A 302 -16.68 -20.89 -0.36
CA ALA A 302 -16.79 -21.69 -1.59
C ALA A 302 -15.75 -21.30 -2.66
N GLN A 303 -15.26 -20.05 -2.66
CA GLN A 303 -14.18 -19.65 -3.57
C GLN A 303 -12.88 -20.43 -3.33
N ARG A 304 -12.60 -20.88 -2.10
CA ARG A 304 -11.44 -21.74 -1.80
C ARG A 304 -11.58 -23.11 -2.45
N TYR A 305 -12.78 -23.69 -2.41
CA TYR A 305 -13.04 -24.95 -3.10
C TYR A 305 -12.94 -24.76 -4.63
N ALA A 306 -13.47 -23.67 -5.16
CA ALA A 306 -13.35 -23.35 -6.59
C ALA A 306 -11.89 -23.22 -7.05
N ALA A 307 -11.01 -22.70 -6.19
CA ALA A 307 -9.59 -22.53 -6.50
C ALA A 307 -8.81 -23.87 -6.54
N VAL A 308 -8.90 -24.68 -5.48
CA VAL A 308 -8.03 -25.87 -5.32
C VAL A 308 -8.75 -27.10 -4.76
N GLY A 309 -10.08 -27.05 -4.58
CA GLY A 309 -10.86 -28.12 -3.97
C GLY A 309 -10.81 -29.43 -4.75
N ALA A 310 -10.99 -29.38 -6.08
CA ALA A 310 -10.91 -30.58 -6.92
C ALA A 310 -9.53 -31.25 -6.87
N PHE A 311 -8.45 -30.46 -6.80
CA PHE A 311 -7.10 -30.96 -6.60
C PHE A 311 -6.96 -31.67 -5.24
N LEU A 312 -7.46 -31.04 -4.17
CA LEU A 312 -7.41 -31.63 -2.82
C LEU A 312 -8.26 -32.89 -2.67
N GLU A 313 -9.31 -33.10 -3.47
CA GLU A 313 -10.07 -34.36 -3.49
C GLU A 313 -9.23 -35.55 -3.98
N THR A 314 -8.13 -35.31 -4.70
CA THR A 314 -7.17 -36.37 -5.09
C THR A 314 -6.27 -36.84 -3.94
N ALA A 315 -6.38 -36.19 -2.77
CA ALA A 315 -5.60 -36.45 -1.56
C ALA A 315 -4.07 -36.45 -1.80
N PRO A 316 -3.49 -35.30 -2.21
CA PRO A 316 -2.04 -35.19 -2.35
C PRO A 316 -1.36 -35.46 -0.99
N ALA A 317 -0.20 -36.11 -1.03
CA ALA A 317 0.45 -36.67 0.16
C ALA A 317 0.84 -35.58 1.17
N ASN A 318 1.23 -34.39 0.69
CA ASN A 318 1.64 -33.26 1.51
C ASN A 318 0.52 -32.22 1.73
N ALA A 319 -0.75 -32.61 1.56
CA ALA A 319 -1.86 -31.73 1.95
C ALA A 319 -1.83 -31.47 3.46
N ASP A 320 -1.76 -30.20 3.87
CA ASP A 320 -1.93 -29.83 5.27
C ASP A 320 -3.35 -30.25 5.70
N PRO A 321 -3.51 -31.02 6.79
CA PRO A 321 -4.81 -31.58 7.17
C PRO A 321 -5.82 -30.49 7.57
N THR A 322 -5.38 -29.38 8.14
CA THR A 322 -6.25 -28.26 8.51
C THR A 322 -6.74 -27.54 7.27
N VAL A 323 -5.83 -27.20 6.36
CA VAL A 323 -6.15 -26.54 5.08
C VAL A 323 -7.07 -27.44 4.24
N ALA A 324 -6.75 -28.73 4.11
CA ALA A 324 -7.55 -29.68 3.36
C ALA A 324 -8.98 -29.82 3.92
N ALA A 325 -9.13 -29.84 5.25
CA ALA A 325 -10.44 -29.87 5.89
C ALA A 325 -11.25 -28.59 5.60
N ILE A 326 -10.64 -27.41 5.70
CA ILE A 326 -11.27 -26.12 5.40
C ILE A 326 -11.74 -26.08 3.94
N VAL A 327 -10.84 -26.40 2.99
CA VAL A 327 -11.15 -26.30 1.57
C VAL A 327 -12.18 -27.33 1.14
N ARG A 328 -12.08 -28.60 1.58
CA ARG A 328 -13.09 -29.62 1.24
C ARG A 328 -14.45 -29.31 1.86
N GLY A 329 -14.48 -28.77 3.08
CA GLY A 329 -15.71 -28.31 3.74
C GLY A 329 -16.42 -27.20 2.94
N ALA A 330 -15.66 -26.37 2.24
CA ALA A 330 -16.17 -25.29 1.40
C ALA A 330 -16.94 -25.74 0.14
N LYS A 331 -17.06 -27.06 -0.10
CA LYS A 331 -17.96 -27.64 -1.13
C LYS A 331 -19.44 -27.59 -0.74
N ALA A 332 -19.73 -27.55 0.56
CA ALA A 332 -21.07 -27.71 1.11
C ALA A 332 -22.04 -26.54 0.86
N PRO A 333 -21.61 -25.25 0.91
CA PRO A 333 -22.55 -24.13 0.80
C PRO A 333 -23.35 -24.12 -0.50
N ALA A 334 -24.64 -23.82 -0.40
CA ALA A 334 -25.53 -23.73 -1.54
C ALA A 334 -25.44 -22.36 -2.24
N ALA A 335 -25.72 -22.32 -3.54
CA ALA A 335 -25.62 -21.09 -4.33
C ALA A 335 -26.49 -19.93 -3.80
N HIS A 336 -27.66 -20.22 -3.21
CA HIS A 336 -28.52 -19.18 -2.64
C HIS A 336 -27.97 -18.58 -1.34
N GLU A 337 -27.19 -19.34 -0.57
CA GLU A 337 -26.47 -18.84 0.62
C GLU A 337 -25.35 -17.89 0.17
N TYR A 338 -24.62 -18.24 -0.90
CA TYR A 338 -23.63 -17.36 -1.51
C TYR A 338 -24.24 -16.03 -1.96
N VAL A 339 -25.39 -16.07 -2.66
CA VAL A 339 -26.11 -14.84 -3.05
C VAL A 339 -26.55 -14.02 -1.84
N THR A 340 -27.00 -14.67 -0.76
CA THR A 340 -27.40 -14.00 0.48
C THR A 340 -26.22 -13.31 1.16
N ASP A 341 -25.06 -13.95 1.18
CA ASP A 341 -23.84 -13.37 1.75
C ASP A 341 -23.32 -12.19 0.92
N LEU A 342 -23.36 -12.28 -0.42
CA LEU A 342 -23.00 -11.16 -1.29
C LEU A 342 -23.90 -9.94 -1.06
N ASP A 343 -25.20 -10.16 -0.86
CA ASP A 343 -26.16 -9.10 -0.54
C ASP A 343 -25.91 -8.49 0.85
N ARG A 344 -25.53 -9.32 1.85
CA ARG A 344 -25.08 -8.83 3.16
C ARG A 344 -23.80 -7.99 3.04
N LEU A 345 -22.81 -8.44 2.29
CA LEU A 345 -21.58 -7.68 2.02
C LEU A 345 -21.86 -6.37 1.30
N THR A 346 -22.80 -6.36 0.35
CA THR A 346 -23.22 -5.13 -0.35
C THR A 346 -23.78 -4.09 0.63
N ARG A 347 -24.66 -4.50 1.55
CA ARG A 347 -25.20 -3.61 2.59
C ARG A 347 -24.12 -3.07 3.53
N VAL A 348 -23.21 -3.94 3.98
CA VAL A 348 -22.14 -3.55 4.91
C VAL A 348 -21.12 -2.65 4.22
N ARG A 349 -20.83 -2.87 2.93
CA ARG A 349 -19.98 -1.97 2.14
C ARG A 349 -20.58 -0.57 2.07
N ALA A 350 -21.88 -0.44 1.82
CA ALA A 350 -22.55 0.85 1.84
C ALA A 350 -22.50 1.54 3.22
N LEU A 351 -22.48 0.75 4.31
CA LEU A 351 -22.26 1.27 5.66
C LEU A 351 -20.81 1.75 5.85
N ALA A 352 -19.82 0.96 5.42
CA ALA A 352 -18.41 1.31 5.49
C ALA A 352 -18.11 2.63 4.76
N VAL A 353 -18.66 2.80 3.55
CA VAL A 353 -18.53 4.06 2.77
C VAL A 353 -19.09 5.26 3.56
N ARG A 354 -20.25 5.12 4.20
CA ARG A 354 -20.82 6.21 5.02
C ARG A 354 -19.97 6.48 6.26
N MET A 355 -19.45 5.45 6.91
CA MET A 355 -18.58 5.58 8.08
C MET A 355 -17.27 6.30 7.72
N LEU A 356 -16.73 6.01 6.53
CA LEU A 356 -15.48 6.59 6.03
C LEU A 356 -15.67 7.95 5.34
N ALA A 357 -16.89 8.43 5.13
CA ALA A 357 -17.14 9.66 4.39
C ALA A 357 -16.59 10.93 5.07
N ASP A 358 -16.57 10.95 6.41
CA ASP A 358 -16.17 12.12 7.22
C ASP A 358 -14.78 11.97 7.87
N VAL A 359 -14.02 10.93 7.48
CA VAL A 359 -12.69 10.61 7.99
C VAL A 359 -11.76 10.24 6.84
N ASP A 360 -10.46 10.41 7.03
CA ASP A 360 -9.45 10.03 6.06
C ASP A 360 -9.12 8.53 6.09
N ALA A 361 -9.24 7.90 7.27
CA ALA A 361 -8.97 6.48 7.45
C ALA A 361 -9.62 5.94 8.73
N LEU A 362 -9.77 4.62 8.82
CA LEU A 362 -10.02 3.87 10.05
C LEU A 362 -8.71 3.23 10.52
N LEU A 363 -8.28 3.54 11.74
CA LEU A 363 -7.14 2.90 12.38
C LEU A 363 -7.59 1.69 13.20
N LEU A 364 -7.03 0.53 12.92
CA LEU A 364 -7.27 -0.71 13.65
C LEU A 364 -5.97 -1.33 14.17
N PRO A 365 -6.00 -2.07 15.28
CA PRO A 365 -4.95 -3.07 15.52
C PRO A 365 -4.93 -4.06 14.36
N THR A 366 -3.74 -4.46 13.91
CA THR A 366 -3.64 -5.37 12.75
C THR A 366 -4.01 -6.81 13.12
N THR A 367 -3.69 -7.26 14.34
CA THR A 367 -4.03 -8.59 14.84
C THR A 367 -4.27 -8.56 16.36
N THR A 368 -4.63 -9.70 16.94
CA THR A 368 -5.11 -9.79 18.34
C THR A 368 -4.07 -10.22 19.35
N GLU A 369 -3.11 -11.04 18.93
CA GLU A 369 -2.10 -11.66 19.78
C GLU A 369 -0.88 -12.10 18.94
N HIS A 370 0.24 -12.40 19.60
CA HIS A 370 1.41 -13.03 18.96
C HIS A 370 1.68 -14.40 19.59
N PRO A 371 1.03 -15.47 19.11
CA PRO A 371 1.06 -16.77 19.77
C PRO A 371 2.38 -17.52 19.52
N THR A 372 2.70 -18.47 20.41
CA THR A 372 3.78 -19.42 20.16
C THR A 372 3.37 -20.45 19.11
N ILE A 373 4.35 -21.05 18.43
CA ILE A 373 4.10 -22.15 17.49
C ILE A 373 3.40 -23.30 18.19
N ALA A 374 3.81 -23.63 19.42
CA ALA A 374 3.20 -24.67 20.23
C ALA A 374 1.72 -24.38 20.56
N ALA A 375 1.38 -23.13 20.87
CA ALA A 375 -0.01 -22.73 21.10
C ALA A 375 -0.85 -22.91 19.83
N VAL A 376 -0.34 -22.49 18.67
CA VAL A 376 -1.03 -22.68 17.38
C VAL A 376 -1.20 -24.17 17.05
N GLN A 377 -0.22 -25.02 17.34
CA GLN A 377 -0.36 -26.47 17.15
C GLN A 377 -1.44 -27.09 18.06
N ALA A 378 -1.61 -26.56 19.28
CA ALA A 378 -2.66 -27.00 20.19
C ALA A 378 -4.06 -26.53 19.75
N GLU A 379 -4.18 -25.32 19.20
CA GLU A 379 -5.45 -24.70 18.79
C GLU A 379 -5.38 -24.12 17.35
N PRO A 380 -5.18 -24.96 16.31
CA PRO A 380 -4.80 -24.50 14.96
C PRO A 380 -5.86 -23.67 14.25
N VAL A 381 -7.14 -23.88 14.58
CA VAL A 381 -8.26 -23.14 13.99
C VAL A 381 -8.65 -21.93 14.82
N ALA A 382 -8.74 -22.08 16.15
CA ALA A 382 -9.24 -21.03 17.03
C ALA A 382 -8.30 -19.82 17.08
N ILE A 383 -6.98 -20.03 17.25
CA ILE A 383 -5.99 -18.94 17.25
C ILE A 383 -5.98 -18.22 15.90
N ASN A 384 -5.91 -18.97 14.79
CA ASN A 384 -5.95 -18.39 13.45
C ASN A 384 -7.18 -17.50 13.23
N ARG A 385 -8.35 -17.93 13.74
CA ARG A 385 -9.59 -17.16 13.66
C ARG A 385 -9.50 -15.86 14.46
N ARG A 386 -8.97 -15.90 15.69
CA ARG A 386 -8.76 -14.69 16.51
C ARG A 386 -7.76 -13.73 15.87
N MET A 387 -6.67 -14.23 15.29
CA MET A 387 -5.68 -13.37 14.64
C MET A 387 -6.25 -12.59 13.45
N GLY A 388 -7.30 -13.09 12.79
CA GLY A 388 -7.95 -12.44 11.65
C GLY A 388 -9.10 -11.48 11.99
N THR A 389 -9.40 -11.26 13.27
CA THR A 389 -10.59 -10.49 13.71
C THR A 389 -10.70 -9.13 13.01
N PHE A 390 -9.59 -8.40 12.89
CA PHE A 390 -9.60 -7.04 12.34
C PHE A 390 -9.31 -6.96 10.84
N THR A 391 -8.83 -8.04 10.21
CA THR A 391 -8.34 -8.00 8.82
C THR A 391 -9.30 -8.61 7.79
N ASN A 392 -10.16 -9.55 8.21
CA ASN A 392 -10.97 -10.38 7.33
C ASN A 392 -11.98 -9.60 6.47
N PHE A 393 -12.48 -8.45 6.95
CA PHE A 393 -13.52 -7.71 6.24
C PHE A 393 -12.98 -6.84 5.09
N CYS A 394 -11.70 -6.43 5.12
CA CYS A 394 -11.18 -5.40 4.22
C CYS A 394 -11.45 -5.72 2.74
N ASN A 395 -11.09 -6.92 2.28
CA ASN A 395 -11.27 -7.27 0.87
C ASN A 395 -12.73 -7.57 0.53
N LEU A 396 -13.48 -8.20 1.45
CA LEU A 396 -14.92 -8.43 1.28
C LEU A 396 -15.68 -7.12 1.03
N LEU A 397 -15.21 -6.03 1.63
CA LEU A 397 -15.78 -4.70 1.52
C LEU A 397 -15.06 -3.81 0.48
N ASP A 398 -14.11 -4.33 -0.29
CA ASP A 398 -13.33 -3.58 -1.30
C ASP A 398 -12.61 -2.36 -0.69
N LEU A 399 -11.99 -2.54 0.48
CA LEU A 399 -11.22 -1.51 1.18
C LEU A 399 -9.72 -1.67 0.91
N ALA A 400 -8.97 -0.57 0.95
CA ALA A 400 -7.50 -0.56 0.93
C ALA A 400 -6.95 -0.56 2.36
N ALA A 401 -5.72 -1.05 2.55
CA ALA A 401 -5.09 -1.08 3.87
C ALA A 401 -3.56 -0.94 3.81
N VAL A 402 -3.00 -0.16 4.74
CA VAL A 402 -1.56 -0.03 4.97
C VAL A 402 -1.27 -0.39 6.43
N ALA A 403 -0.62 -1.52 6.66
CA ALA A 403 -0.12 -1.94 7.96
C ALA A 403 1.25 -1.32 8.22
N VAL A 404 1.45 -0.78 9.41
CA VAL A 404 2.69 -0.17 9.88
C VAL A 404 2.92 -0.48 11.37
N PRO A 405 4.16 -0.31 11.87
CA PRO A 405 4.43 -0.36 13.30
C PRO A 405 3.56 0.61 14.12
N GLY A 406 3.07 0.14 15.26
CA GLY A 406 2.48 0.95 16.31
C GLY A 406 3.47 1.18 17.46
N ALA A 407 2.94 1.63 18.61
CA ALA A 407 3.73 1.64 19.85
C ALA A 407 4.09 0.20 20.24
N ALA A 408 5.36 -0.05 20.58
CA ALA A 408 5.80 -1.35 21.06
C ALA A 408 5.06 -1.75 22.36
N THR A 409 5.03 -3.05 22.64
CA THR A 409 4.46 -3.53 23.90
C THR A 409 5.31 -3.11 25.10
N ALA A 410 4.80 -3.33 26.32
CA ALA A 410 5.56 -3.04 27.53
C ALA A 410 6.87 -3.87 27.64
N ALA A 411 6.92 -5.04 26.99
CA ALA A 411 8.12 -5.87 26.90
C ALA A 411 9.11 -5.36 25.83
N GLY A 412 8.69 -4.41 24.98
CA GLY A 412 9.45 -3.95 23.82
C GLY A 412 9.19 -4.77 22.57
N ASP A 413 8.22 -5.69 22.60
CA ASP A 413 7.89 -6.55 21.46
C ASP A 413 7.17 -5.74 20.38
N PRO A 414 7.30 -6.12 19.10
CA PRO A 414 6.57 -5.51 17.99
C PRO A 414 5.06 -5.59 18.15
N PHE A 415 4.40 -4.50 17.79
CA PHE A 415 2.96 -4.41 17.65
C PHE A 415 2.66 -3.55 16.42
N GLY A 416 1.67 -3.94 15.62
CA GLY A 416 1.31 -3.24 14.40
C GLY A 416 -0.13 -2.78 14.37
N VAL A 417 -0.34 -1.65 13.70
CA VAL A 417 -1.65 -1.09 13.38
C VAL A 417 -1.82 -1.01 11.87
N MET A 418 -3.06 -0.86 11.39
CA MET A 418 -3.34 -0.64 9.98
C MET A 418 -4.30 0.51 9.77
N LEU A 419 -4.01 1.31 8.74
CA LEU A 419 -4.88 2.35 8.22
C LEU A 419 -5.72 1.73 7.11
N VAL A 420 -7.03 1.68 7.31
CA VAL A 420 -8.01 1.18 6.35
C VAL A 420 -8.74 2.35 5.73
N THR A 421 -8.79 2.41 4.40
CA THR A 421 -9.48 3.46 3.64
C THR A 421 -10.50 2.86 2.69
N ASP A 422 -11.38 3.70 2.15
CA ASP A 422 -12.25 3.27 1.05
C ASP A 422 -11.40 2.91 -0.18
N ARG A 423 -11.97 2.16 -1.11
CA ARG A 423 -11.31 1.86 -2.39
C ARG A 423 -10.78 3.13 -3.05
N PHE A 424 -9.60 3.00 -3.62
CA PHE A 424 -8.84 4.02 -4.34
C PHE A 424 -8.28 5.15 -3.48
N ASP A 425 -8.57 5.20 -2.18
CA ASP A 425 -7.91 6.10 -1.23
C ASP A 425 -6.61 5.48 -0.67
N ASP A 426 -5.92 4.69 -1.49
CA ASP A 426 -4.63 4.05 -1.16
C ASP A 426 -3.56 5.08 -0.78
N GLN A 427 -3.50 6.21 -1.50
CA GLN A 427 -2.55 7.29 -1.22
C GLN A 427 -2.87 7.98 0.11
N VAL A 428 -4.15 8.08 0.48
CA VAL A 428 -4.58 8.63 1.77
C VAL A 428 -4.10 7.72 2.90
N ALA A 429 -4.23 6.40 2.75
CA ALA A 429 -3.72 5.44 3.73
C ALA A 429 -2.20 5.57 3.92
N VAL A 430 -1.44 5.71 2.83
CA VAL A 430 0.01 5.93 2.85
C VAL A 430 0.39 7.24 3.53
N ASP A 431 -0.29 8.35 3.22
CA ASP A 431 -0.02 9.66 3.83
C ASP A 431 -0.24 9.64 5.35
N VAL A 432 -1.35 9.02 5.79
CA VAL A 432 -1.67 8.90 7.22
C VAL A 432 -0.69 7.96 7.92
N ALA A 433 -0.33 6.85 7.28
CA ALA A 433 0.68 5.92 7.79
C ALA A 433 2.05 6.61 7.94
N ALA A 434 2.49 7.37 6.94
CA ALA A 434 3.75 8.13 6.97
C ALA A 434 3.80 9.09 8.15
N ARG A 435 2.69 9.80 8.40
CA ARG A 435 2.57 10.68 9.55
C ARG A 435 2.57 9.91 10.88
N LEU A 436 1.90 8.77 10.95
CA LEU A 436 1.87 7.90 12.12
C LEU A 436 3.25 7.36 12.48
N VAL A 437 4.08 6.97 11.51
CA VAL A 437 5.44 6.46 11.78
C VAL A 437 6.50 7.56 11.83
N GLY A 438 6.20 8.75 11.30
CA GLY A 438 7.13 9.89 11.26
C GLY A 438 8.08 9.86 10.06
N GLU A 439 7.64 9.24 8.96
CA GLU A 439 8.39 9.15 7.70
C GLU A 439 7.87 10.17 6.67
N PRO A 440 8.68 10.54 5.66
CA PRO A 440 8.18 11.25 4.48
C PRO A 440 7.09 10.44 3.78
N SER A 441 6.03 11.11 3.29
CA SER A 441 4.99 10.41 2.53
C SER A 441 5.45 10.12 1.08
N PRO A 442 5.57 8.84 0.68
CA PRO A 442 5.82 8.49 -0.71
C PRO A 442 4.55 8.56 -1.57
N ASP A 443 4.74 8.77 -2.88
CA ASP A 443 3.66 8.77 -3.87
C ASP A 443 3.45 7.36 -4.46
N LEU A 444 2.22 6.84 -4.48
CA LEU A 444 1.85 5.58 -5.14
C LEU A 444 1.70 5.71 -6.67
N GLY A 445 1.83 6.92 -7.21
CA GLY A 445 1.88 7.16 -8.65
C GLY A 445 0.52 7.21 -9.32
N ALA A 446 -0.55 7.51 -8.56
CA ALA A 446 -1.83 7.82 -9.17
C ALA A 446 -1.66 9.05 -10.09
N GLY A 447 -2.03 8.88 -11.36
CA GLY A 447 -1.89 9.94 -12.37
C GLY A 447 -2.76 11.16 -12.06
N GLY A 448 -2.47 12.26 -12.74
CA GLY A 448 -3.24 13.50 -12.59
C GLY A 448 -2.71 14.62 -13.47
N VAL A 449 -3.23 15.82 -13.22
CA VAL A 449 -2.80 17.05 -13.89
C VAL A 449 -2.10 17.93 -12.87
N ASP A 450 -0.87 18.34 -13.19
CA ASP A 450 -0.11 19.28 -12.38
C ASP A 450 -0.61 20.71 -12.65
N VAL A 451 -0.94 21.40 -11.56
CA VAL A 451 -1.54 22.74 -11.52
C VAL A 451 -0.66 23.68 -10.70
N LEU A 452 -0.15 24.73 -11.34
CA LEU A 452 0.57 25.81 -10.71
C LEU A 452 -0.40 26.79 -10.07
N VAL A 453 -0.20 27.08 -8.78
CA VAL A 453 -0.89 28.14 -8.06
C VAL A 453 0.09 29.23 -7.62
N VAL A 454 -0.30 30.50 -7.78
CA VAL A 454 0.56 31.66 -7.49
C VAL A 454 -0.13 32.71 -6.61
N GLY A 455 -1.30 32.39 -6.05
CA GLY A 455 -2.20 33.36 -5.43
C GLY A 455 -2.98 32.84 -4.23
N ALA A 456 -4.29 33.08 -4.20
CA ALA A 456 -5.14 32.74 -3.07
C ALA A 456 -5.18 31.25 -2.70
N HIS A 457 -4.74 30.37 -3.61
CA HIS A 457 -4.66 28.92 -3.41
C HIS A 457 -3.32 28.43 -2.86
N LEU A 458 -2.33 29.31 -2.67
CA LEU A 458 -1.07 28.96 -1.99
C LEU A 458 -1.33 28.48 -0.56
N ALA A 459 -0.49 27.60 -0.02
CA ALA A 459 -0.58 27.11 1.35
C ALA A 459 -0.64 28.27 2.36
N GLY A 460 -1.65 28.26 3.23
CA GLY A 460 -1.90 29.32 4.21
C GLY A 460 -2.70 30.53 3.68
N PHE A 461 -3.14 30.51 2.42
CA PHE A 461 -4.04 31.52 1.86
C PHE A 461 -5.52 31.06 1.83
N PRO A 462 -6.49 31.98 1.74
CA PRO A 462 -7.91 31.69 1.99
C PRO A 462 -8.55 30.64 1.09
N ALA A 463 -8.05 30.43 -0.13
CA ALA A 463 -8.63 29.49 -1.09
C ALA A 463 -7.89 28.13 -1.15
N HIS A 464 -6.81 27.94 -0.37
CA HIS A 464 -6.08 26.67 -0.33
C HIS A 464 -6.96 25.48 0.04
N GLY A 465 -7.98 25.69 0.89
CA GLY A 465 -8.96 24.66 1.25
C GLY A 465 -9.63 24.00 0.04
N GLN A 466 -9.82 24.73 -1.06
CA GLN A 466 -10.44 24.18 -2.28
C GLN A 466 -9.58 23.12 -2.99
N LEU A 467 -8.25 23.18 -2.83
CA LEU A 467 -7.32 22.15 -3.31
C LEU A 467 -7.34 20.93 -2.37
N VAL A 468 -7.32 21.19 -1.06
CA VAL A 468 -7.34 20.15 -0.02
C VAL A 468 -8.64 19.33 -0.09
N GLU A 469 -9.79 19.97 -0.20
CA GLU A 469 -11.11 19.34 -0.35
C GLU A 469 -11.22 18.43 -1.58
N ARG A 470 -10.38 18.66 -2.59
CA ARG A 470 -10.28 17.85 -3.82
C ARG A 470 -9.19 16.79 -3.76
N GLY A 471 -8.56 16.61 -2.61
CA GLY A 471 -7.46 15.66 -2.41
C GLY A 471 -6.25 15.96 -3.28
N ALA A 472 -5.93 17.24 -3.53
CA ALA A 472 -4.78 17.62 -4.33
C ALA A 472 -3.47 17.30 -3.60
N ARG A 473 -2.48 16.74 -4.32
CA ARG A 473 -1.14 16.45 -3.77
C ARG A 473 -0.20 17.60 -4.00
N PHE A 474 0.43 18.13 -2.95
CA PHE A 474 1.50 19.10 -3.09
C PHE A 474 2.76 18.43 -3.64
N LEU A 475 3.34 18.98 -4.71
CA LEU A 475 4.55 18.47 -5.36
C LEU A 475 5.80 19.30 -5.06
N GLY A 476 5.63 20.53 -4.57
CA GLY A 476 6.74 21.40 -4.20
C GLY A 476 6.52 22.86 -4.61
N GLU A 477 7.44 23.70 -4.14
CA GLU A 477 7.56 25.08 -4.59
C GLU A 477 8.24 25.14 -5.96
N VAL A 478 7.77 26.04 -6.82
CA VAL A 478 8.28 26.21 -8.19
C VAL A 478 8.32 27.69 -8.56
N ARG A 479 8.96 27.99 -9.68
CA ARG A 479 8.98 29.33 -10.28
C ARG A 479 8.52 29.25 -11.73
N THR A 480 7.83 30.29 -12.19
CA THR A 480 7.59 30.48 -13.63
C THR A 480 8.89 30.81 -14.35
N SER A 481 8.92 30.72 -15.68
CA SER A 481 9.97 31.38 -16.47
C SER A 481 9.94 32.90 -16.27
N THR A 482 10.94 33.61 -16.79
CA THR A 482 11.00 35.09 -16.73
C THR A 482 9.96 35.79 -17.59
N ALA A 483 9.06 35.05 -18.24
CA ALA A 483 8.12 35.58 -19.22
C ALA A 483 6.82 36.14 -18.63
N TYR A 484 6.72 36.29 -17.31
CA TYR A 484 5.46 36.54 -16.60
C TYR A 484 5.47 37.83 -15.77
N ARG A 485 4.29 38.42 -15.62
CA ARG A 485 3.99 39.47 -14.64
C ARG A 485 2.88 39.01 -13.71
N LEU A 486 2.91 39.55 -12.49
CA LEU A 486 1.90 39.30 -11.47
C LEU A 486 1.20 40.62 -11.13
N GLN A 487 -0.12 40.64 -11.24
CA GLN A 487 -0.97 41.81 -10.99
C GLN A 487 -1.86 41.55 -9.77
N ASP A 488 -1.97 42.47 -8.81
CA ASP A 488 -3.06 42.44 -7.83
C ASP A 488 -4.35 42.91 -8.53
N LEU A 489 -5.34 42.02 -8.63
CA LEU A 489 -6.59 42.28 -9.36
C LEU A 489 -7.66 43.00 -8.52
N HIS A 490 -7.37 43.32 -7.25
CA HIS A 490 -8.29 44.02 -6.35
C HIS A 490 -9.66 43.31 -6.20
N THR A 491 -9.64 41.98 -6.23
CA THR A 491 -10.83 41.13 -6.05
C THR A 491 -11.12 40.87 -4.57
N GLU A 492 -12.32 40.38 -4.26
CA GLU A 492 -12.70 39.87 -2.93
C GLU A 492 -13.07 38.37 -3.03
N PRO A 493 -12.36 37.46 -2.34
CA PRO A 493 -11.12 37.71 -1.59
C PRO A 493 -9.95 38.12 -2.51
N PRO A 494 -8.91 38.80 -1.99
CA PRO A 494 -7.76 39.26 -2.77
C PRO A 494 -7.08 38.14 -3.55
N LYS A 495 -6.95 38.32 -4.87
CA LYS A 495 -6.30 37.38 -5.78
C LYS A 495 -5.39 38.11 -6.75
N PRO A 496 -4.19 37.54 -7.03
CA PRO A 496 -3.38 38.01 -8.13
C PRO A 496 -3.81 37.38 -9.46
N GLY A 497 -3.44 38.03 -10.54
CA GLY A 497 -3.52 37.54 -11.91
C GLY A 497 -2.13 37.37 -12.50
N LEU A 498 -1.84 36.16 -13.01
CA LEU A 498 -0.61 35.85 -13.72
C LEU A 498 -0.84 36.03 -15.22
N VAL A 499 0.01 36.83 -15.87
CA VAL A 499 -0.06 37.08 -17.31
C VAL A 499 1.31 36.89 -17.95
N ARG A 500 1.33 36.23 -19.10
CA ARG A 500 2.54 36.07 -19.90
C ARG A 500 2.75 37.31 -20.76
N VAL A 501 3.93 37.91 -20.66
CA VAL A 501 4.32 39.12 -21.42
C VAL A 501 5.49 38.89 -22.37
N GLY A 502 6.17 37.74 -22.30
CA GLY A 502 7.39 37.51 -23.05
C GLY A 502 8.54 38.29 -22.44
N ASP A 503 9.09 39.27 -23.15
CA ASP A 503 10.18 40.11 -22.62
C ASP A 503 9.67 41.12 -21.58
N GLY A 504 10.48 41.39 -20.55
CA GLY A 504 10.14 42.35 -19.50
C GLY A 504 9.17 41.83 -18.44
N GLY A 505 9.14 40.50 -18.24
CA GLY A 505 8.59 39.84 -17.05
C GLY A 505 9.66 39.49 -16.01
N ALA A 506 9.28 38.69 -15.02
CA ALA A 506 10.16 38.10 -14.02
C ALA A 506 9.70 36.69 -13.66
N GLU A 507 10.54 35.94 -12.94
CA GLU A 507 10.11 34.70 -12.31
C GLU A 507 9.13 34.99 -11.17
N ILE A 508 8.01 34.27 -11.16
CA ILE A 508 7.00 34.34 -10.11
C ILE A 508 7.03 33.05 -9.31
N ALA A 509 7.21 33.17 -7.99
CA ALA A 509 7.15 32.05 -7.06
C ALA A 509 5.71 31.52 -6.94
N GLY A 510 5.58 30.20 -6.95
CA GLY A 510 4.32 29.50 -6.81
C GLY A 510 4.50 28.10 -6.22
N GLU A 511 3.40 27.37 -6.15
CA GLU A 511 3.32 26.01 -5.64
C GLU A 511 2.70 25.10 -6.71
N LEU A 512 3.22 23.89 -6.84
CA LEU A 512 2.71 22.91 -7.80
C LEU A 512 1.89 21.84 -7.06
N TYR A 513 0.68 21.60 -7.54
CA TYR A 513 -0.23 20.59 -7.00
C TYR A 513 -0.68 19.63 -8.09
N ARG A 514 -0.79 18.33 -7.79
CA ARG A 514 -1.44 17.36 -8.67
C ARG A 514 -2.90 17.20 -8.29
N LEU A 515 -3.79 17.29 -9.29
CA LEU A 515 -5.22 17.01 -9.15
C LEU A 515 -5.65 15.86 -10.04
N ALA A 516 -6.65 15.11 -9.58
CA ALA A 516 -7.32 14.12 -10.43
C ALA A 516 -8.09 14.83 -11.57
N PRO A 517 -8.18 14.23 -12.78
CA PRO A 517 -8.74 14.91 -13.94
C PRO A 517 -10.17 15.45 -13.76
N ALA A 518 -11.05 14.70 -13.08
CA ALA A 518 -12.42 15.16 -12.84
C ALA A 518 -12.47 16.31 -11.82
N HIS A 519 -11.56 16.31 -10.83
CA HIS A 519 -11.44 17.41 -9.88
C HIS A 519 -10.97 18.70 -10.55
N LEU A 520 -10.05 18.62 -11.52
CA LEU A 520 -9.68 19.78 -12.33
C LEU A 520 -10.88 20.34 -13.11
N GLY A 521 -11.71 19.48 -13.70
CA GLY A 521 -12.90 19.91 -14.45
C GLY A 521 -13.91 20.65 -13.57
N THR A 522 -14.23 20.11 -12.39
CA THR A 522 -15.12 20.79 -11.42
C THR A 522 -14.51 22.07 -10.86
N PHE A 523 -13.18 22.10 -10.70
CA PHE A 523 -12.44 23.26 -10.24
C PHE A 523 -12.50 24.40 -11.28
N LEU A 524 -12.25 24.10 -12.55
CA LEU A 524 -12.38 25.05 -13.67
C LEU A 524 -13.80 25.60 -13.80
N ALA A 525 -14.82 24.75 -13.68
CA ALA A 525 -16.23 25.18 -13.77
C ALA A 525 -16.65 26.13 -12.63
N ALA A 526 -15.99 26.05 -11.47
CA ALA A 526 -16.25 26.89 -10.31
C ALA A 526 -15.38 28.17 -10.27
N LEU A 527 -14.43 28.34 -11.20
CA LEU A 527 -13.53 29.49 -11.20
C LEU A 527 -14.32 30.78 -11.54
N PRO A 528 -14.32 31.79 -10.65
CA PRO A 528 -15.02 33.03 -10.93
C PRO A 528 -14.23 33.90 -11.92
N ALA A 529 -14.94 34.67 -12.76
CA ALA A 529 -14.32 35.77 -13.50
C ALA A 529 -13.59 36.72 -12.53
N PRO A 530 -12.42 37.27 -12.89
CA PRO A 530 -11.73 37.16 -14.19
C PRO A 530 -10.71 36.01 -14.28
N MET A 531 -10.75 35.05 -13.37
CA MET A 531 -9.75 33.98 -13.28
C MET A 531 -9.91 32.97 -14.41
N GLY A 532 -8.80 32.37 -14.83
CA GLY A 532 -8.75 31.27 -15.77
C GLY A 532 -7.70 30.22 -15.40
N LEU A 533 -7.71 29.12 -16.14
CA LEU A 533 -6.61 28.14 -16.17
C LEU A 533 -6.06 28.06 -17.58
N GLY A 534 -4.73 28.10 -17.71
CA GLY A 534 -4.05 28.02 -18.99
C GLY A 534 -2.64 27.47 -18.87
N PRO A 535 -1.95 27.25 -19.99
CA PRO A 535 -0.58 26.77 -19.99
C PRO A 535 0.37 27.84 -19.40
N VAL A 536 1.17 27.43 -18.42
CA VAL A 536 2.22 28.24 -17.78
C VAL A 536 3.56 27.53 -17.88
N GLU A 537 4.58 28.27 -18.32
CA GLU A 537 5.95 27.82 -18.44
C GLU A 537 6.69 28.02 -17.10
N LEU A 538 7.27 26.95 -16.59
CA LEU A 538 8.11 26.94 -15.40
C LEU A 538 9.55 27.31 -15.74
N SER A 539 10.34 27.69 -14.74
CA SER A 539 11.76 28.07 -14.90
C SER A 539 12.63 26.91 -15.41
N ASP A 540 12.17 25.66 -15.25
CA ASP A 540 12.81 24.45 -15.76
C ASP A 540 12.38 24.07 -17.20
N GLY A 541 11.56 24.91 -17.85
CA GLY A 541 11.08 24.72 -19.22
C GLY A 541 9.86 23.82 -19.35
N ARG A 542 9.36 23.21 -18.26
CA ARG A 542 8.10 22.45 -18.29
C ARG A 542 6.92 23.40 -18.50
N TRP A 543 5.91 22.91 -19.21
CA TRP A 543 4.62 23.57 -19.36
C TRP A 543 3.58 22.82 -18.54
N VAL A 544 2.92 23.53 -17.62
CA VAL A 544 1.89 22.98 -16.74
C VAL A 544 0.59 23.76 -16.88
N THR A 545 -0.51 23.22 -16.36
CA THR A 545 -1.73 24.02 -16.18
C THR A 545 -1.46 25.00 -15.04
N GLY A 546 -1.87 26.26 -15.15
CA GLY A 546 -1.68 27.25 -14.09
C GLY A 546 -2.77 28.29 -14.08
N PHE A 547 -2.92 28.95 -12.93
CA PHE A 547 -3.85 30.06 -12.79
C PHE A 547 -3.40 31.25 -13.61
N THR A 548 -4.34 31.80 -14.38
CA THR A 548 -4.19 33.01 -15.18
C THR A 548 -5.38 33.93 -14.91
N CYS A 549 -5.39 35.10 -15.56
CA CYS A 549 -6.55 35.97 -15.59
C CYS A 549 -6.79 36.51 -17.00
N SER A 550 -7.96 37.10 -17.24
CA SER A 550 -8.21 37.88 -18.44
C SER A 550 -7.24 39.06 -18.54
N GLN A 551 -6.80 39.39 -19.76
CA GLN A 551 -5.92 40.54 -20.01
C GLN A 551 -6.51 41.85 -19.48
N GLU A 552 -7.81 42.08 -19.67
CA GLU A 552 -8.52 43.27 -19.18
C GLU A 552 -8.35 43.49 -17.67
N ALA A 553 -8.52 42.42 -16.88
CA ALA A 553 -8.34 42.48 -15.43
C ALA A 553 -6.89 42.72 -15.02
N ALA A 554 -5.92 42.16 -15.76
CA ALA A 554 -4.51 42.40 -15.50
C ALA A 554 -4.10 43.84 -15.79
N ASP A 555 -4.60 44.42 -16.88
CA ASP A 555 -4.32 45.81 -17.26
C ASP A 555 -4.90 46.81 -16.24
N ALA A 556 -5.99 46.45 -15.57
CA ALA A 556 -6.61 47.23 -14.50
C ALA A 556 -5.99 47.00 -13.11
N GLY A 557 -5.14 45.98 -12.96
CA GLY A 557 -4.52 45.60 -11.70
C GLY A 557 -3.27 46.43 -11.35
N THR A 558 -2.78 46.24 -10.13
CA THR A 558 -1.50 46.83 -9.69
C THR A 558 -0.36 45.86 -9.96
N ASP A 559 0.69 46.31 -10.67
CA ASP A 559 1.86 45.47 -10.95
C ASP A 559 2.66 45.21 -9.68
N ILE A 560 2.69 43.95 -9.27
CA ILE A 560 3.40 43.46 -8.09
C ILE A 560 4.53 42.50 -8.48
N THR A 561 4.98 42.54 -9.74
CA THR A 561 6.03 41.66 -10.25
C THR A 561 7.35 41.84 -9.50
N GLU A 562 7.67 43.06 -9.05
CA GLU A 562 8.90 43.36 -8.29
C GLU A 562 9.01 42.60 -6.96
N TYR A 563 7.90 42.07 -6.45
CA TYR A 563 7.85 41.29 -5.20
C TYR A 563 8.23 39.82 -5.42
N GLY A 564 8.27 39.35 -6.67
CA GLY A 564 8.60 37.98 -7.04
C GLY A 564 7.56 36.92 -6.66
N GLY A 565 6.40 37.31 -6.12
CA GLY A 565 5.32 36.39 -5.76
C GLY A 565 4.31 36.96 -4.78
N TRP A 566 3.12 36.35 -4.73
CA TRP A 566 2.00 36.80 -3.90
C TRP A 566 2.30 36.76 -2.41
N ARG A 567 3.00 35.71 -1.94
CA ARG A 567 3.37 35.57 -0.52
C ARG A 567 4.25 36.73 -0.04
N ALA A 568 5.22 37.16 -0.84
CA ALA A 568 6.10 38.28 -0.54
C ALA A 568 5.37 39.63 -0.59
N TYR A 569 4.42 39.80 -1.51
CA TYR A 569 3.57 40.98 -1.59
C TYR A 569 2.69 41.16 -0.35
N ARG A 570 2.02 40.09 0.08
CA ARG A 570 1.07 40.12 1.20
C ARG A 570 1.71 40.19 2.60
N ALA A 571 3.03 40.06 2.67
CA ALA A 571 3.79 40.23 3.91
C ALA A 571 4.25 41.67 4.17
N ARG A 572 4.05 42.59 3.21
CA ARG A 572 4.24 44.03 3.40
C ARG A 572 2.96 44.65 3.96
#